data_AF-A0A8X8D6Z1-F1
#
_entry.id   AF-A0A8X8D6Z1-F1
#
_cell.length_a   1.000
_cell.length_b   1.000
_cell.length_c   1.000
_cell.angle_alpha   90.00
_cell.angle_beta   90.00
_cell.angle_gamma   90.00
#
_symmetry.space_group_name_H-M   'P 1'
#
loop_
_entity.id
_entity.type
_entity.pdbx_description
1 polymer ?
#
loop_
_entity_poly.entity_id
_entity_poly.type
_entity_poly.pdbx_seq_one_letter_code
_entity_poly.pdbx_strand_id
1 'polypeptide(L)'
;MAVQTESDEITKRRRPTKEQRRVAVTGMGSVTSIGHDLDVFYTNLPDGVSGISIIECFDCAEFLTFQGWMGPNYSVSSSCSFSNVCILNSANHIIRGETDLKLCGGSEAPIIPNLVNMCVNSIFSEKVHLLSVRVLSQVASSVIEQGRDGLVLVEGAGVLLLEELGHAKEHLLQITPYAEKNIYAEFPGGSCTCDAYRITEPHPDGKGIALCIEQALDRSGVDREDVNYISAHATSTPTGDLAEYQALVRCFGKNPEVK
;
A
#
# COMPACT_ATOMS: atom_id res chain seq x y z
N MET A 1 2.66 -7.83 12.35
CA MET A 1 1.66 -6.94 12.99
C MET A 1 0.45 -7.78 13.33
N ALA A 2 -0.23 -7.46 14.43
CA ALA A 2 -1.45 -8.15 14.81
C ALA A 2 -2.69 -7.35 14.37
N VAL A 3 -3.80 -8.01 14.05
CA VAL A 3 -5.05 -7.36 13.66
C VAL A 3 -6.08 -7.59 14.76
N GLN A 4 -6.66 -6.50 15.28
CA GLN A 4 -7.69 -6.56 16.31
C GLN A 4 -9.03 -6.92 15.66
N THR A 5 -9.81 -7.79 16.30
CA THR A 5 -11.17 -8.11 15.89
C THR A 5 -12.15 -7.73 16.99
N GLU A 6 -13.28 -7.11 16.65
CA GLU A 6 -14.31 -6.81 17.64
C GLU A 6 -14.89 -8.11 18.22
N SER A 7 -15.09 -8.11 19.54
CA SER A 7 -15.85 -9.16 20.22
C SER A 7 -17.33 -8.79 20.21
N ASP A 8 -18.11 -9.71 19.66
CA ASP A 8 -19.57 -9.86 19.72
C ASP A 8 -20.47 -9.26 18.61
N GLU A 9 -21.31 -10.15 18.08
CA GLU A 9 -22.49 -9.94 17.21
C GLU A 9 -22.32 -9.59 15.72
N ILE A 10 -21.55 -10.38 14.96
CA ILE A 10 -21.83 -10.59 13.52
C ILE A 10 -22.44 -11.98 13.33
N THR A 11 -23.70 -12.00 12.88
CA THR A 11 -24.50 -13.18 12.47
C THR A 11 -23.64 -14.33 11.96
N LYS A 12 -23.82 -15.53 12.57
CA LYS A 12 -23.15 -16.80 12.25
C LYS A 12 -23.20 -17.14 10.75
N ARG A 13 -22.34 -16.53 9.93
CA ARG A 13 -21.89 -17.13 8.68
C ARG A 13 -20.94 -18.27 9.03
N ARG A 14 -21.12 -19.41 8.35
CA ARG A 14 -20.41 -20.66 8.61
C ARG A 14 -18.90 -20.41 8.42
N ARG A 15 -18.16 -20.26 9.53
CA ARG A 15 -16.71 -20.02 9.51
C ARG A 15 -15.99 -21.22 8.87
N PRO A 16 -14.99 -21.02 7.99
CA PRO A 16 -14.16 -22.12 7.48
C PRO A 16 -13.47 -22.86 8.62
N THR A 17 -13.20 -24.16 8.43
CA THR A 17 -12.54 -24.99 9.44
C THR A 17 -11.09 -24.52 9.67
N LYS A 18 -10.52 -24.75 10.85
CA LYS A 18 -9.16 -24.30 11.22
C LYS A 18 -8.08 -24.80 10.25
N GLU A 19 -8.31 -25.94 9.58
CA GLU A 19 -7.42 -26.46 8.51
C GLU A 19 -7.48 -25.65 7.19
N GLN A 20 -8.58 -24.94 6.93
CA GLN A 20 -8.80 -24.13 5.72
C GLN A 20 -8.30 -22.69 5.85
N ARG A 21 -7.92 -22.25 7.06
CA ARG A 21 -7.51 -20.86 7.35
C ARG A 21 -6.01 -20.68 7.20
N ARG A 22 -5.48 -20.94 6.00
CA ARG A 22 -4.02 -20.81 5.76
C ARG A 22 -3.68 -19.60 4.92
N VAL A 23 -2.48 -19.13 5.21
CA VAL A 23 -1.82 -17.88 4.82
C VAL A 23 -2.17 -17.43 3.40
N ALA A 24 -2.36 -16.13 3.22
CA ALA A 24 -2.53 -15.49 1.92
C ALA A 24 -1.36 -14.55 1.60
N VAL A 25 -0.92 -14.48 0.34
CA VAL A 25 -0.05 -13.39 -0.16
C VAL A 25 -0.93 -12.34 -0.85
N THR A 26 -0.71 -11.06 -0.57
CA THR A 26 -1.14 -9.95 -1.43
C THR A 26 0.07 -9.10 -1.77
N GLY A 27 0.57 -9.25 -2.99
CA GLY A 27 1.66 -8.45 -3.54
C GLY A 27 2.66 -9.30 -4.30
N MET A 28 2.59 -9.26 -5.63
CA MET A 28 3.76 -9.36 -6.49
C MET A 28 3.83 -8.08 -7.34
N GLY A 29 5.03 -7.53 -7.46
CA GLY A 29 5.36 -6.39 -8.32
C GLY A 29 5.22 -6.72 -9.81
N SER A 30 5.66 -5.79 -10.66
CA SER A 30 5.35 -5.75 -12.10
C SER A 30 5.53 -7.11 -12.81
N VAL A 31 4.40 -7.67 -13.24
CA VAL A 31 4.36 -8.70 -14.29
C VAL A 31 4.17 -7.93 -15.59
N THR A 32 5.28 -7.59 -16.25
CA THR A 32 5.21 -6.96 -17.58
C THR A 32 5.20 -8.05 -18.64
N SER A 33 4.47 -7.82 -19.73
CA SER A 33 4.51 -8.70 -20.91
C SER A 33 5.81 -8.56 -21.72
N ILE A 34 6.89 -8.01 -21.14
CA ILE A 34 8.15 -7.73 -21.84
C ILE A 34 9.34 -8.32 -21.05
N GLY A 35 9.15 -8.67 -19.77
CA GLY A 35 10.16 -9.30 -18.93
C GLY A 35 9.76 -9.27 -17.45
N HIS A 36 10.32 -10.20 -16.67
CA HIS A 36 10.15 -10.28 -15.21
C HIS A 36 11.41 -9.85 -14.44
N ASP A 37 12.46 -9.48 -15.17
CA ASP A 37 13.67 -8.82 -14.65
C ASP A 37 14.08 -7.68 -15.60
N LEU A 38 14.93 -6.78 -15.10
CA LEU A 38 15.33 -5.57 -15.81
C LEU A 38 16.03 -5.89 -17.13
N ASP A 39 17.00 -6.80 -17.14
CA ASP A 39 17.83 -7.05 -18.33
C ASP A 39 16.98 -7.59 -19.49
N VAL A 40 16.05 -8.50 -19.19
CA VAL A 40 15.11 -9.06 -20.18
C VAL A 40 14.13 -7.98 -20.67
N PHE A 41 13.60 -7.14 -19.78
CA PHE A 41 12.73 -6.03 -20.16
C PHE A 41 13.45 -5.04 -21.09
N TYR A 42 14.66 -4.63 -20.75
CA TYR A 42 15.47 -3.66 -21.49
C TYR A 42 15.92 -4.17 -22.86
N THR A 43 16.13 -5.47 -23.01
CA THR A 43 16.50 -6.08 -24.31
C THR A 43 15.28 -6.20 -25.23
N ASN A 44 14.15 -6.68 -24.69
CA ASN A 44 12.95 -6.96 -25.47
C ASN A 44 12.24 -5.69 -25.98
N LEU A 45 12.38 -4.58 -25.26
CA LEU A 45 11.72 -3.31 -25.57
C LEU A 45 12.19 -2.67 -26.90
N PRO A 46 13.50 -2.42 -27.15
CA PRO A 46 13.97 -1.88 -28.43
C PRO A 46 13.84 -2.88 -29.58
N ASP A 47 13.87 -4.18 -29.30
CA ASP A 47 13.73 -5.24 -30.30
C ASP A 47 12.27 -5.47 -30.73
N GLY A 48 11.31 -4.76 -30.14
CA GLY A 48 9.88 -4.87 -30.47
C GLY A 48 9.29 -6.22 -30.13
N VAL A 49 9.88 -6.93 -29.16
CA VAL A 49 9.44 -8.26 -28.73
C VAL A 49 8.13 -8.11 -27.96
N SER A 50 7.04 -8.54 -28.57
CA SER A 50 5.74 -8.65 -27.91
C SER A 50 5.70 -9.91 -27.05
N GLY A 51 5.66 -9.78 -25.73
CA GLY A 51 5.26 -10.90 -24.86
C GLY A 51 3.75 -10.99 -24.65
N ILE A 52 2.97 -10.31 -25.50
CA ILE A 52 1.54 -10.59 -25.68
C ILE A 52 1.41 -11.48 -26.92
N SER A 53 1.13 -12.75 -26.68
CA SER A 53 0.79 -13.75 -27.71
C SER A 53 -0.56 -14.38 -27.39
N ILE A 54 -1.15 -15.08 -28.37
CA ILE A 54 -2.34 -15.90 -28.11
C ILE A 54 -1.91 -17.04 -27.19
N ILE A 55 -2.52 -17.16 -26.01
CA ILE A 55 -2.22 -18.22 -25.06
C ILE A 55 -2.79 -19.53 -25.62
N GLU A 56 -1.93 -20.36 -26.22
CA GLU A 56 -2.31 -21.68 -26.74
C GLU A 56 -2.27 -22.74 -25.62
N CYS A 57 -1.20 -22.72 -24.81
CA CYS A 57 -1.00 -23.56 -23.64
C CYS A 57 0.04 -22.86 -22.74
N PHE A 58 -0.21 -22.82 -21.42
CA PHE A 58 0.73 -22.30 -20.43
C PHE A 58 1.07 -23.45 -19.47
N ASP A 59 2.27 -24.00 -19.59
CA ASP A 59 2.74 -25.06 -18.70
C ASP A 59 3.08 -24.46 -17.32
N CYS A 60 2.14 -24.64 -16.38
CA CYS A 60 2.30 -24.18 -15.01
C CYS A 60 3.21 -25.09 -14.16
N ALA A 61 3.78 -26.18 -14.69
CA ALA A 61 4.49 -27.17 -13.89
C ALA A 61 5.69 -26.58 -13.12
N GLU A 62 6.36 -25.56 -13.68
CA GLU A 62 7.45 -24.84 -13.03
C GLU A 62 6.98 -23.66 -12.16
N PHE A 63 5.74 -23.18 -12.38
CA PHE A 63 5.09 -22.15 -11.57
C PHE A 63 4.29 -22.78 -10.42
N LEU A 64 4.95 -23.67 -9.66
CA LEU A 64 4.37 -24.21 -8.44
C LEU A 64 3.98 -23.04 -7.54
N THR A 65 2.70 -22.96 -7.13
CA THR A 65 2.27 -22.04 -6.07
C THR A 65 2.93 -22.50 -4.78
N PHE A 66 4.15 -22.00 -4.58
CA PHE A 66 5.00 -22.25 -3.44
C PHE A 66 4.15 -22.16 -2.16
N GLN A 67 4.19 -23.24 -1.37
CA GLN A 67 3.81 -23.31 0.05
C GLN A 67 2.37 -23.71 0.45
N GLY A 68 1.49 -24.18 -0.44
CA GLY A 68 0.20 -24.76 0.01
C GLY A 68 -0.72 -23.75 0.72
N TRP A 69 -0.62 -22.49 0.32
CA TRP A 69 -1.36 -21.33 0.82
C TRP A 69 -2.67 -21.21 0.05
N MET A 70 -3.77 -21.60 0.70
CA MET A 70 -5.08 -21.79 0.06
C MET A 70 -6.09 -20.67 0.38
N GLY A 71 -5.67 -19.62 1.10
CA GLY A 71 -6.48 -18.45 1.38
C GLY A 71 -6.60 -17.48 0.18
N PRO A 72 -7.34 -16.36 0.32
CA PRO A 72 -7.53 -15.38 -0.74
C PRO A 72 -6.21 -14.79 -1.24
N ASN A 73 -5.86 -15.10 -2.50
CA ASN A 73 -4.62 -14.70 -3.17
C ASN A 73 -4.94 -13.87 -4.41
N TYR A 74 -4.53 -12.60 -4.41
CA TYR A 74 -4.75 -11.66 -5.51
C TYR A 74 -3.81 -10.45 -5.38
N SER A 75 -3.66 -9.71 -6.49
CA SER A 75 -2.95 -8.44 -6.53
C SER A 75 -3.94 -7.29 -6.69
N VAL A 76 -3.65 -6.15 -6.06
CA VAL A 76 -4.42 -4.92 -6.18
C VAL A 76 -3.56 -3.87 -6.88
N SER A 77 -4.17 -3.09 -7.76
CA SER A 77 -3.54 -1.94 -8.41
C SER A 77 -4.37 -0.69 -8.11
N SER A 78 -3.75 0.27 -7.42
CA SER A 78 -4.33 1.60 -7.16
C SER A 78 -3.24 2.69 -7.22
N SER A 79 -2.28 2.53 -8.13
CA SER A 79 -1.14 3.44 -8.27
C SER A 79 -0.40 3.61 -6.94
N CYS A 80 0.00 4.81 -6.54
CA CYS A 80 0.84 5.06 -5.36
C CYS A 80 0.26 4.56 -4.02
N SER A 81 -1.05 4.28 -3.94
CA SER A 81 -1.69 3.78 -2.71
C SER A 81 -1.78 2.26 -2.61
N PHE A 82 -1.31 1.52 -3.62
CA PHE A 82 -1.57 0.08 -3.74
C PHE A 82 -1.11 -0.74 -2.53
N SER A 83 0.04 -0.42 -1.94
CA SER A 83 0.57 -1.10 -0.75
C SER A 83 -0.36 -0.92 0.46
N ASN A 84 -0.86 0.31 0.69
CA ASN A 84 -1.82 0.59 1.75
C ASN A 84 -3.14 -0.13 1.52
N VAL A 85 -3.62 -0.19 0.28
CA VAL A 85 -4.84 -0.93 -0.06
C VAL A 85 -4.64 -2.45 0.10
N CYS A 86 -3.46 -2.99 -0.23
CA CYS A 86 -3.11 -4.38 0.04
C CYS A 86 -3.14 -4.70 1.53
N ILE A 87 -2.55 -3.85 2.38
CA ILE A 87 -2.56 -4.00 3.84
C ILE A 87 -4.00 -3.95 4.36
N LEU A 88 -4.79 -2.94 3.96
CA LEU A 88 -6.18 -2.78 4.37
C LEU A 88 -7.04 -3.99 3.98
N ASN A 89 -6.96 -4.44 2.74
CA ASN A 89 -7.71 -5.60 2.28
C ASN A 89 -7.28 -6.86 3.04
N SER A 90 -6.00 -6.98 3.35
CA SER A 90 -5.47 -8.11 4.11
C SER A 90 -5.98 -8.14 5.54
N ALA A 91 -5.95 -7.00 6.22
CA ALA A 91 -6.56 -6.84 7.53
C ALA A 91 -8.05 -7.17 7.48
N ASN A 92 -8.79 -6.70 6.46
CA ASN A 92 -10.22 -7.00 6.31
C ASN A 92 -10.51 -8.50 6.14
N HIS A 93 -9.67 -9.26 5.44
CA HIS A 93 -9.81 -10.72 5.38
C HIS A 93 -9.63 -11.38 6.75
N ILE A 94 -8.70 -10.88 7.56
CA ILE A 94 -8.48 -11.36 8.93
C ILE A 94 -9.65 -10.98 9.84
N ILE A 95 -10.10 -9.71 9.80
CA ILE A 95 -11.23 -9.20 10.56
C ILE A 95 -12.52 -9.98 10.26
N ARG A 96 -12.74 -10.36 8.99
CA ARG A 96 -13.89 -11.17 8.57
C ARG A 96 -13.75 -12.66 8.92
N GLY A 97 -12.62 -13.09 9.48
CA GLY A 97 -12.34 -14.47 9.84
C GLY A 97 -12.17 -15.39 8.62
N GLU A 98 -11.79 -14.82 7.47
CA GLU A 98 -11.53 -15.58 6.24
C GLU A 98 -10.13 -16.20 6.25
N THR A 99 -9.18 -15.57 6.94
CA THR A 99 -7.80 -16.05 7.13
C THR A 99 -7.28 -15.65 8.50
N ASP A 100 -6.45 -16.48 9.15
CA ASP A 100 -5.84 -16.12 10.44
C ASP A 100 -4.50 -15.38 10.25
N LEU A 101 -3.87 -15.49 9.07
CA LEU A 101 -2.56 -14.88 8.77
C LEU A 101 -2.47 -14.52 7.27
N LYS A 102 -1.82 -13.39 6.95
CA LYS A 102 -1.70 -12.86 5.59
C LYS A 102 -0.38 -12.08 5.41
N LEU A 103 0.39 -12.44 4.39
CA LEU A 103 1.53 -11.68 3.90
C LEU A 103 1.02 -10.61 2.93
N CYS A 104 1.32 -9.35 3.16
CA CYS A 104 0.85 -8.25 2.32
C CYS A 104 1.89 -7.17 2.11
N GLY A 105 1.91 -6.52 0.95
CA GLY A 105 2.84 -5.44 0.70
C GLY A 105 2.83 -4.95 -0.74
N GLY A 106 3.96 -4.42 -1.16
CA GLY A 106 4.16 -3.91 -2.50
C GLY A 106 5.62 -3.92 -2.93
N SER A 107 5.84 -3.92 -4.24
CA SER A 107 7.15 -3.76 -4.88
C SER A 107 6.97 -2.93 -6.13
N GLU A 108 7.90 -2.02 -6.38
CA GLU A 108 7.91 -1.17 -7.57
C GLU A 108 9.34 -0.92 -8.06
N ALA A 109 9.52 -0.89 -9.38
CA ALA A 109 10.78 -0.64 -10.06
C ALA A 109 10.54 0.32 -11.24
N PRO A 110 10.26 1.60 -10.95
CA PRO A 110 9.78 2.55 -11.95
C PRO A 110 10.92 3.21 -12.74
N ILE A 111 12.20 2.91 -12.47
CA ILE A 111 13.34 3.53 -13.16
C ILE A 111 13.59 2.78 -14.48
N ILE A 112 12.67 3.01 -15.42
CA ILE A 112 12.76 2.55 -16.81
C ILE A 112 12.73 3.76 -17.76
N PRO A 113 13.41 3.72 -18.93
CA PRO A 113 13.58 4.90 -19.78
C PRO A 113 12.26 5.51 -20.21
N ASN A 114 11.22 4.69 -20.43
CA ASN A 114 9.91 5.18 -20.84
C ASN A 114 9.19 5.92 -19.73
N LEU A 115 9.23 5.41 -18.50
CA LEU A 115 8.57 6.03 -17.36
C LEU A 115 9.35 7.28 -16.93
N VAL A 116 10.69 7.20 -16.88
CA VAL A 116 11.56 8.36 -16.67
C VAL A 116 11.31 9.41 -17.76
N ASN A 117 11.21 9.05 -19.04
CA ASN A 117 10.91 9.99 -20.11
C ASN A 117 9.50 10.58 -19.99
N MET A 118 8.48 9.79 -19.65
CA MET A 118 7.12 10.30 -19.39
C MET A 118 7.12 11.30 -18.24
N CYS A 119 7.81 10.97 -17.15
CA CYS A 119 7.98 11.78 -15.95
C CYS A 119 8.77 13.06 -16.21
N VAL A 120 9.86 12.99 -16.98
CA VAL A 120 10.65 14.16 -17.41
C VAL A 120 9.86 15.03 -18.38
N ASN A 121 9.10 14.44 -19.31
CA ASN A 121 8.20 15.20 -20.19
C ASN A 121 7.07 15.89 -19.40
N SER A 122 6.67 15.32 -18.26
CA SER A 122 5.76 15.97 -17.31
C SER A 122 6.40 17.21 -16.67
N ILE A 123 7.70 17.22 -16.37
CA ILE A 123 8.40 18.43 -15.89
C ILE A 123 8.23 19.61 -16.87
N PHE A 124 8.25 19.36 -18.18
CA PHE A 124 8.09 20.38 -19.23
C PHE A 124 6.62 20.64 -19.64
N SER A 125 5.67 19.95 -19.02
CA SER A 125 4.24 20.13 -19.30
C SER A 125 3.63 21.18 -18.37
N GLU A 126 3.04 22.24 -18.92
CA GLU A 126 2.33 23.28 -18.15
C GLU A 126 1.16 22.75 -17.29
N LYS A 127 0.75 21.49 -17.47
CA LYS A 127 -0.45 20.90 -16.86
C LYS A 127 -0.17 19.77 -15.88
N VAL A 128 1.04 19.20 -15.83
CA VAL A 128 1.33 18.02 -15.00
C VAL A 128 2.73 18.17 -14.42
N HIS A 129 2.91 18.87 -13.31
CA HIS A 129 4.21 18.96 -12.62
C HIS A 129 4.30 17.95 -11.49
N LEU A 130 4.83 16.75 -11.79
CA LEU A 130 4.92 15.67 -10.81
C LEU A 130 6.35 15.45 -10.29
N LEU A 131 7.40 15.61 -11.10
CA LEU A 131 8.79 15.34 -10.70
C LEU A 131 9.59 16.60 -10.35
N SER A 132 10.49 16.44 -9.36
CA SER A 132 11.52 17.42 -9.04
C SER A 132 12.54 17.51 -10.18
N VAL A 133 12.93 18.73 -10.55
CA VAL A 133 14.08 18.99 -11.46
C VAL A 133 15.44 18.76 -10.79
N ARG A 134 15.47 18.47 -9.49
CA ARG A 134 16.69 18.37 -8.67
C ARG A 134 17.12 16.93 -8.41
N VAL A 135 16.80 15.98 -9.30
CA VAL A 135 16.99 14.52 -9.14
C VAL A 135 18.40 14.08 -8.65
N LEU A 136 19.43 14.92 -8.80
CA LEU A 136 20.83 14.62 -8.39
C LEU A 136 21.30 15.37 -7.12
N SER A 137 20.42 16.09 -6.43
CA SER A 137 20.75 16.83 -5.21
C SER A 137 20.42 16.01 -3.95
N GLN A 138 21.29 16.01 -2.94
CA GLN A 138 20.97 15.49 -1.60
C GLN A 138 19.76 16.19 -0.94
N VAL A 139 19.28 17.30 -1.52
CA VAL A 139 18.18 18.14 -1.03
C VAL A 139 16.95 18.08 -1.96
N ALA A 140 16.85 17.07 -2.83
CA ALA A 140 15.84 17.00 -3.90
C ALA A 140 14.41 16.68 -3.40
N SER A 141 14.29 15.99 -2.27
CA SER A 141 13.01 15.72 -1.61
C SER A 141 13.00 16.44 -0.27
N SER A 142 12.54 17.68 -0.26
CA SER A 142 12.28 18.42 0.97
C SER A 142 10.77 18.55 1.18
N VAL A 143 10.27 17.65 2.01
CA VAL A 143 8.88 17.62 2.47
C VAL A 143 8.55 18.96 3.13
N ILE A 144 7.60 19.71 2.57
CA ILE A 144 7.01 20.92 3.19
C ILE A 144 8.01 22.09 3.35
N GLU A 145 9.11 22.16 2.57
CA GLU A 145 10.02 23.33 2.57
C GLU A 145 9.69 24.37 1.47
N GLN A 146 10.20 25.61 1.63
CA GLN A 146 10.24 26.61 0.57
C GLN A 146 11.19 26.15 -0.55
N GLY A 147 10.65 25.87 -1.74
CA GLY A 147 11.43 25.47 -2.92
C GLY A 147 11.20 24.04 -3.43
N ARG A 148 10.20 23.32 -2.91
CA ARG A 148 9.75 22.02 -3.46
C ARG A 148 9.32 22.14 -4.92
N ASP A 149 9.76 21.21 -5.75
CA ASP A 149 9.51 21.21 -7.20
C ASP A 149 9.05 19.85 -7.75
N GLY A 150 8.77 18.86 -6.90
CA GLY A 150 8.13 17.58 -7.26
C GLY A 150 8.77 16.35 -6.59
N LEU A 151 8.38 15.15 -7.02
CA LEU A 151 8.84 13.87 -6.45
C LEU A 151 10.22 13.43 -7.00
N VAL A 152 10.90 12.56 -6.25
CA VAL A 152 12.08 11.82 -6.70
C VAL A 152 11.70 10.35 -6.89
N LEU A 153 12.01 9.78 -8.06
CA LEU A 153 11.72 8.37 -8.35
C LEU A 153 12.74 7.47 -7.66
N VAL A 154 12.22 6.43 -7.00
CA VAL A 154 13.01 5.38 -6.34
C VAL A 154 12.36 4.03 -6.60
N GLU A 155 13.14 2.96 -6.45
CA GLU A 155 12.67 1.58 -6.51
C GLU A 155 12.68 0.98 -5.11
N GLY A 156 11.83 -0.02 -4.87
CA GLY A 156 11.83 -0.70 -3.59
C GLY A 156 10.70 -1.70 -3.42
N ALA A 157 10.86 -2.55 -2.40
CA ALA A 157 9.85 -3.51 -1.98
C ALA A 157 9.69 -3.48 -0.46
N GLY A 158 8.47 -3.70 0.00
CA GLY A 158 8.13 -3.82 1.42
C GLY A 158 6.98 -4.79 1.62
N VAL A 159 7.15 -5.70 2.57
CA VAL A 159 6.14 -6.71 2.93
C VAL A 159 5.95 -6.79 4.43
N LEU A 160 4.72 -7.08 4.84
CA LEU A 160 4.28 -7.24 6.22
C LEU A 160 3.59 -8.57 6.39
N LEU A 161 3.83 -9.22 7.52
CA LEU A 161 3.04 -10.35 7.97
C LEU A 161 1.97 -9.85 8.95
N LEU A 162 0.72 -9.98 8.57
CA LEU A 162 -0.45 -9.72 9.41
C LEU A 162 -0.97 -11.03 9.98
N GLU A 163 -1.34 -11.02 11.25
CA GLU A 163 -1.89 -12.19 11.95
C GLU A 163 -3.01 -11.74 12.89
N GLU A 164 -4.04 -12.56 13.07
CA GLU A 164 -5.09 -12.31 14.06
C GLU A 164 -4.46 -12.29 15.47
N LEU A 165 -4.82 -11.32 16.32
CA LEU A 165 -4.15 -11.10 17.60
C LEU A 165 -4.26 -12.31 18.55
N GLY A 166 -5.43 -12.94 18.65
CA GLY A 166 -5.64 -14.15 19.44
C GLY A 166 -4.78 -15.32 18.93
N HIS A 167 -4.78 -15.54 17.62
CA HIS A 167 -3.98 -16.54 16.94
C HIS A 167 -2.48 -16.30 17.18
N ALA A 168 -2.00 -15.07 17.01
CA ALA A 168 -0.62 -14.68 17.26
C ALA A 168 -0.21 -14.98 18.71
N LYS A 169 -1.06 -14.63 19.69
CA LYS A 169 -0.81 -14.92 21.11
C LYS A 169 -0.75 -16.43 21.37
N GLU A 170 -1.72 -17.20 20.89
CA GLU A 170 -1.75 -18.67 21.07
C GLU A 170 -0.53 -19.36 20.45
N HIS A 171 -0.19 -18.99 19.21
CA HIS A 171 0.91 -19.57 18.44
C HIS A 171 2.27 -19.19 19.02
N LEU A 172 2.51 -17.91 19.33
CA LEU A 172 3.80 -17.44 19.83
C LEU A 172 4.09 -17.93 21.25
N LEU A 173 3.07 -18.10 22.11
CA LEU A 173 3.23 -18.68 23.46
C LEU A 173 3.76 -20.12 23.44
N GLN A 174 3.53 -20.87 22.34
CA GLN A 174 4.07 -22.23 22.17
C GLN A 174 5.55 -22.25 21.76
N ILE A 175 6.04 -21.15 21.18
CA ILE A 175 7.41 -21.04 20.66
C ILE A 175 8.33 -20.36 21.67
N THR A 176 7.84 -19.32 22.36
CA THR A 176 8.65 -18.56 23.31
C THR A 176 7.79 -17.92 24.40
N PRO A 177 8.24 -17.91 25.68
CA PRO A 177 7.55 -17.21 26.76
C PRO A 177 7.57 -15.67 26.60
N TYR A 178 8.34 -15.13 25.64
CA TYR A 178 8.38 -13.70 25.30
C TYR A 178 7.56 -13.35 24.04
N ALA A 179 6.53 -14.15 23.75
CA ALA A 179 5.65 -14.05 22.58
C ALA A 179 5.24 -12.62 22.18
N GLU A 180 4.84 -11.80 23.17
CA GLU A 180 4.39 -10.42 22.95
C GLU A 180 5.50 -9.52 22.38
N LYS A 181 6.78 -9.86 22.59
CA LYS A 181 7.93 -9.08 22.11
C LYS A 181 8.14 -9.16 20.59
N ASN A 182 7.41 -10.04 19.90
CA ASN A 182 7.48 -10.22 18.44
C ASN A 182 6.34 -9.52 17.69
N ILE A 183 5.40 -8.90 18.41
CA ILE A 183 4.32 -8.10 17.80
C ILE A 183 4.79 -6.64 17.74
N TYR A 184 5.15 -6.17 16.55
CA TYR A 184 5.67 -4.80 16.36
C TYR A 184 4.61 -3.71 16.53
N ALA A 185 3.39 -3.98 16.05
CA ALA A 185 2.27 -3.04 16.08
C ALA A 185 0.96 -3.80 15.84
N GLU A 186 -0.14 -3.18 16.27
CA GLU A 186 -1.50 -3.60 15.99
C GLU A 186 -2.10 -2.76 14.87
N PHE A 187 -2.91 -3.37 14.00
CA PHE A 187 -3.69 -2.68 12.97
C PHE A 187 -5.14 -2.56 13.46
N PRO A 188 -5.55 -1.40 14.01
CA PRO A 188 -6.88 -1.25 14.59
C PRO A 188 -7.95 -1.00 13.52
N GLY A 189 -7.59 -0.42 12.37
CA GLY A 189 -8.53 -0.14 11.29
C GLY A 189 -7.95 0.71 10.17
N GLY A 190 -8.71 0.86 9.09
CA GLY A 190 -8.33 1.69 7.96
C GLY A 190 -9.45 1.84 6.92
N SER A 191 -9.23 2.71 5.95
CA SER A 191 -10.21 3.07 4.92
C SER A 191 -9.53 3.36 3.58
N CYS A 192 -10.33 3.45 2.53
CA CYS A 192 -9.90 3.84 1.19
C CYS A 192 -11.03 4.63 0.54
N THR A 193 -10.71 5.78 -0.04
CA THR A 193 -11.66 6.68 -0.71
C THR A 193 -11.16 7.04 -2.11
N CYS A 194 -12.00 7.70 -2.90
CA CYS A 194 -11.65 8.23 -4.22
C CYS A 194 -12.15 9.67 -4.32
N ASP A 195 -11.30 10.57 -4.80
CA ASP A 195 -11.63 12.00 -4.94
C ASP A 195 -12.71 12.27 -5.99
N ALA A 196 -12.89 11.36 -6.96
CA ALA A 196 -13.82 11.52 -8.08
C ALA A 196 -13.73 12.89 -8.79
N TYR A 197 -12.50 13.44 -8.89
CA TYR A 197 -12.25 14.80 -9.38
C TYR A 197 -11.39 14.82 -10.63
N ARG A 198 -10.10 14.52 -10.50
CA ARG A 198 -9.13 14.47 -11.62
C ARG A 198 -8.22 13.26 -11.45
N ILE A 199 -7.63 12.82 -12.56
CA ILE A 199 -6.78 11.63 -12.59
C ILE A 199 -5.42 11.86 -11.92
N THR A 200 -4.86 13.06 -12.01
CA THR A 200 -3.50 13.41 -11.55
C THR A 200 -3.46 14.46 -10.45
N GLU A 201 -4.59 15.09 -10.15
CA GLU A 201 -4.68 16.17 -9.17
C GLU A 201 -5.69 15.78 -8.08
N PRO A 202 -5.34 15.96 -6.79
CA PRO A 202 -6.29 15.73 -5.72
C PRO A 202 -7.41 16.77 -5.77
N HIS A 203 -8.50 16.49 -5.06
CA HIS A 203 -9.52 17.49 -4.84
C HIS A 203 -8.92 18.70 -4.10
N PRO A 204 -9.11 19.95 -4.57
CA PRO A 204 -8.43 21.13 -4.01
C PRO A 204 -8.72 21.36 -2.52
N ASP A 205 -9.94 21.08 -2.07
CA ASP A 205 -10.32 21.15 -0.66
C ASP A 205 -9.85 19.96 0.21
N GLY A 206 -9.08 19.00 -0.34
CA GLY A 206 -8.62 17.81 0.38
C GLY A 206 -9.74 16.88 0.90
N LYS A 207 -10.95 16.98 0.34
CA LYS A 207 -12.16 16.30 0.89
C LYS A 207 -12.05 14.79 0.92
N GLY A 208 -11.51 14.14 -0.12
CA GLY A 208 -11.38 12.69 -0.11
C GLY A 208 -10.32 12.19 0.87
N ILE A 209 -9.25 12.97 1.08
CA ILE A 209 -8.22 12.70 2.10
C ILE A 209 -8.86 12.80 3.50
N ALA A 210 -9.57 13.90 3.79
CA ALA A 210 -10.24 14.09 5.07
C ALA A 210 -11.28 13.00 5.35
N LEU A 211 -12.07 12.62 4.33
CA LEU A 211 -13.03 11.52 4.43
C LEU A 211 -12.34 10.18 4.72
N CYS A 212 -11.20 9.92 4.09
CA CYS A 212 -10.40 8.71 4.33
C CYS A 212 -9.96 8.66 5.80
N ILE A 213 -9.38 9.74 6.31
CA ILE A 213 -8.94 9.85 7.71
C ILE A 213 -10.13 9.65 8.66
N GLU A 214 -11.26 10.34 8.41
CA GLU A 214 -12.47 10.22 9.22
C GLU A 214 -13.00 8.78 9.30
N GLN A 215 -13.08 8.10 8.16
CA GLN A 215 -13.51 6.69 8.11
C GLN A 215 -12.48 5.74 8.74
N ALA A 216 -11.19 6.07 8.67
CA ALA A 216 -10.15 5.25 9.29
C ALA A 216 -10.24 5.32 10.81
N LEU A 217 -10.42 6.51 11.38
CA LEU A 217 -10.63 6.73 12.82
C LEU A 217 -11.91 6.05 13.32
N ASP A 218 -13.01 6.21 12.58
CA ASP A 218 -14.30 5.56 12.89
C ASP A 218 -14.17 4.03 12.93
N ARG A 219 -13.49 3.45 11.93
CA ARG A 219 -13.28 1.99 11.85
C ARG A 219 -12.26 1.45 12.83
N SER A 220 -11.30 2.26 13.24
CA SER A 220 -10.30 1.86 14.23
C SER A 220 -10.77 2.06 15.67
N GLY A 221 -11.82 2.86 15.89
CA GLY A 221 -12.26 3.28 17.21
C GLY A 221 -11.23 4.17 17.93
N VAL A 222 -10.28 4.75 17.20
CA VAL A 222 -9.23 5.62 17.77
C VAL A 222 -9.71 7.06 17.75
N ASP A 223 -9.69 7.72 18.90
CA ASP A 223 -10.02 9.13 19.01
C ASP A 223 -8.93 9.99 18.37
N ARG A 224 -9.32 11.15 17.84
CA ARG A 224 -8.39 12.06 17.12
C ARG A 224 -7.25 12.52 18.03
N GLU A 225 -7.55 12.68 19.30
CA GLU A 225 -6.67 13.12 20.38
C GLU A 225 -5.58 12.10 20.71
N ASP A 226 -5.83 10.81 20.44
CA ASP A 226 -4.87 9.72 20.72
C ASP A 226 -3.85 9.52 19.59
N VAL A 227 -4.08 10.15 18.43
CA VAL A 227 -3.12 10.12 17.32
C VAL A 227 -1.93 11.03 17.66
N ASN A 228 -0.72 10.47 17.65
CA ASN A 228 0.51 11.19 18.01
C ASN A 228 1.53 11.30 16.86
N TYR A 229 1.33 10.54 15.78
CA TYR A 229 2.24 10.49 14.65
C TYR A 229 1.48 10.25 13.36
N ILE A 230 1.85 11.00 12.31
CA ILE A 230 1.28 10.87 10.97
C ILE A 230 2.42 10.70 9.97
N SER A 231 2.47 9.53 9.34
CA SER A 231 3.31 9.32 8.16
C SER A 231 2.55 9.85 6.94
N ALA A 232 2.83 11.10 6.57
CA ALA A 232 2.20 11.75 5.42
C ALA A 232 2.69 11.16 4.09
N HIS A 233 1.85 11.24 3.05
CA HIS A 233 2.22 10.88 1.70
C HIS A 233 3.22 11.87 1.09
N ALA A 234 2.96 13.17 1.29
CA ALA A 234 3.81 14.33 1.04
C ALA A 234 4.84 14.14 -0.09
N THR A 235 4.33 14.06 -1.32
CA THR A 235 5.15 13.74 -2.50
C THR A 235 6.01 14.91 -2.99
N SER A 236 6.13 15.98 -2.20
CA SER A 236 6.80 17.23 -2.56
C SER A 236 6.13 17.95 -3.74
N THR A 237 4.84 17.69 -3.99
CA THR A 237 4.08 18.37 -5.06
C THR A 237 3.30 19.55 -4.48
N PRO A 238 3.29 20.73 -5.11
CA PRO A 238 2.66 21.92 -4.53
C PRO A 238 1.17 21.73 -4.18
N THR A 239 0.39 21.18 -5.13
CA THR A 239 -1.05 20.94 -4.95
C THR A 239 -1.33 19.75 -4.03
N GLY A 240 -0.54 18.68 -4.14
CA GLY A 240 -0.69 17.47 -3.33
C GLY A 240 -0.44 17.73 -1.85
N ASP A 241 0.73 18.28 -1.53
CA ASP A 241 1.12 18.56 -0.15
C ASP A 241 0.18 19.59 0.50
N LEU A 242 -0.31 20.57 -0.25
CA LEU A 242 -1.25 21.56 0.27
C LEU A 242 -2.61 20.92 0.60
N ALA A 243 -3.15 20.08 -0.29
CA ALA A 243 -4.41 19.39 -0.06
C ALA A 243 -4.31 18.42 1.12
N GLU A 244 -3.19 17.69 1.24
CA GLU A 244 -2.93 16.81 2.37
C GLU A 244 -2.81 17.59 3.67
N TYR A 245 -2.01 18.67 3.70
CA TYR A 245 -1.87 19.53 4.87
C TYR A 245 -3.20 20.10 5.34
N GLN A 246 -4.04 20.59 4.41
CA GLN A 246 -5.37 21.12 4.75
C GLN A 246 -6.28 20.05 5.35
N ALA A 247 -6.23 18.82 4.83
CA ALA A 247 -6.98 17.69 5.38
C ALA A 247 -6.49 17.34 6.79
N LEU A 248 -5.17 17.31 7.01
CA LEU A 248 -4.58 17.05 8.32
C LEU A 248 -4.94 18.12 9.35
N VAL A 249 -4.85 19.41 9.00
CA VAL A 249 -5.27 20.51 9.89
C VAL A 249 -6.76 20.44 10.20
N ARG A 250 -7.60 20.11 9.21
CA ARG A 250 -9.03 19.91 9.43
C ARG A 250 -9.30 18.76 10.41
N CYS A 251 -8.58 17.66 10.28
CA CYS A 251 -8.82 16.46 11.08
C CYS A 251 -8.17 16.49 12.47
N PHE A 252 -6.99 17.10 12.59
CA PHE A 252 -6.13 17.00 13.77
C PHE A 252 -5.64 18.35 14.28
N GLY A 253 -5.99 19.49 13.69
CA GLY A 253 -5.45 20.80 14.06
C GLY A 253 -5.77 21.29 15.48
N LYS A 254 -6.60 20.56 16.23
CA LYS A 254 -6.86 20.78 17.65
C LYS A 254 -6.10 19.82 18.58
N ASN A 255 -5.44 18.81 18.03
CA ASN A 255 -4.67 17.84 18.79
C ASN A 255 -3.22 18.35 18.95
N PRO A 256 -2.79 18.71 20.18
CA PRO A 256 -1.44 19.18 20.43
C PRO A 256 -0.37 18.06 20.43
N GLU A 257 -0.77 16.79 20.45
CA GLU A 257 0.14 15.63 20.53
C GLU A 257 0.62 15.13 19.16
N VAL A 258 -0.05 15.53 18.07
CA VAL A 258 0.36 15.17 16.70
C VAL A 258 1.64 15.89 16.33
N LYS A 259 2.69 15.12 16.05
CA LYS A 259 3.99 15.59 15.57
C LYS A 259 4.15 15.43 14.06
#